data_AF-A0AAP1V9I7-F1
#
_entry.id   AF-A0AAP1V9I7-F1
#
_cell.length_a   1.000
_cell.length_b   1.000
_cell.length_c   1.000
_cell.angle_alpha   90.00
_cell.angle_beta   90.00
_cell.angle_gamma   90.00
#
_symmetry.space_group_name_H-M   'P 1'
#
loop_
_entity.id
_entity.type
_entity.pdbx_description
1 polymer ?
#
loop_
_entity_poly.entity_id
_entity_poly.type
_entity_poly.pdbx_seq_one_letter_code
_entity_poly.pdbx_strand_id
1 'polypeptide(L)'
;MPIAVIYRIIFAALALFALSVHAGSLSSSTVKSSAAMSDLPRYEKLPLFDPHRKSFTCVHQDQHVPRIDPQAELWFQQALALDNPDVYYEKRDYPKIYQLYAQAADRGHWKAMLNLASLILSNYPGVPQHDPELAIGWVEKAMQLGVPDAYDMMGTYHLNGFVKGGDATSAYAFFQRAADMGSPSALAFLGEKLDAEYDDPAEGFWANLPVATSMLECALSQGFGDAAEELGFVYARPKTADAKRRALVTLHEGVKLGSAKCAAALSVEFDGFNLTNGRNLPGSIDKARSERYRVLKDALEHYHGRLKLPNLDKVLPLPPAPLPKWDGSAKALVDAAKPVSPPAAQQKSGAREGRSFVPDGHAVAALDSGSLAIAGDQSVPKAGYWLALYGSSTQPDARLVARSGLPERYEAGERFEAPSHDWLSPDRVQWYYLGEAYRLPPQRADFLANLIGAGLLREIPPSSATLQCNGTRDCPKTGIWEGRVAVDHPMAVLYNRWDQQAFVEKGQAFPPAGNRFIEVAARDVQWTYLGSPNADSGVAGIYAISL
;
A
#
# COMPACT_ATOMS: atom_id res chain seq x y z
N MET A 1 -3.83 -16.50 5.75
CA MET A 1 -5.28 -16.63 5.50
C MET A 1 -5.79 -15.28 5.01
N PRO A 2 -6.02 -15.10 3.70
CA PRO A 2 -6.82 -14.00 3.22
C PRO A 2 -8.29 -14.41 3.36
N ILE A 3 -9.07 -13.61 4.09
CA ILE A 3 -10.54 -13.63 4.33
C ILE A 3 -11.34 -14.79 3.67
N ALA A 4 -11.05 -16.03 4.06
CA ALA A 4 -11.79 -17.22 3.63
C ALA A 4 -11.60 -18.34 4.67
N VAL A 5 -12.17 -18.21 5.87
CA VAL A 5 -12.33 -19.33 6.81
C VAL A 5 -13.64 -19.20 7.59
N ILE A 6 -14.58 -20.06 7.20
CA ILE A 6 -15.56 -20.80 8.02
C ILE A 6 -16.67 -19.99 8.71
N TYR A 7 -17.86 -20.01 8.08
CA TYR A 7 -19.12 -20.16 8.81
C TYR A 7 -19.92 -21.32 8.20
N ARG A 8 -19.83 -22.50 8.80
CA ARG A 8 -20.85 -23.55 8.67
C ARG A 8 -21.72 -23.50 9.92
N ILE A 9 -22.91 -22.91 9.83
CA ILE A 9 -24.01 -23.16 10.79
C ILE A 9 -25.31 -23.29 10.00
N ILE A 10 -25.98 -24.41 10.26
CA ILE A 10 -27.26 -24.87 9.69
C ILE A 10 -28.39 -23.93 10.15
N PHE A 11 -29.25 -23.48 9.23
CA PHE A 11 -30.59 -22.99 9.61
C PHE A 11 -31.67 -23.67 8.78
N ALA A 12 -32.49 -24.45 9.50
CA ALA A 12 -33.76 -24.99 9.03
C ALA A 12 -34.85 -23.91 9.04
N ALA A 13 -35.78 -24.03 8.10
CA ALA A 13 -36.93 -23.16 7.87
C ALA A 13 -38.01 -23.25 8.95
N LEU A 14 -38.77 -22.17 9.21
CA LEU A 14 -40.16 -21.98 8.75
C LEU A 14 -40.89 -20.83 9.47
N ALA A 15 -41.54 -19.99 8.63
CA ALA A 15 -42.92 -19.50 8.69
C ALA A 15 -43.40 -18.38 9.64
N LEU A 16 -43.82 -17.29 8.96
CA LEU A 16 -45.13 -16.61 8.97
C LEU A 16 -45.70 -16.11 10.31
N PHE A 17 -45.81 -14.78 10.41
CA PHE A 17 -47.09 -14.13 10.75
C PHE A 17 -47.20 -12.77 10.04
N ALA A 18 -48.22 -12.63 9.21
CA ALA A 18 -48.65 -11.38 8.61
C ALA A 18 -49.61 -10.67 9.56
N LEU A 19 -49.39 -9.37 9.83
CA LEU A 19 -50.44 -8.47 10.26
C LEU A 19 -50.21 -7.09 9.63
N SER A 20 -51.17 -6.73 8.80
CA SER A 20 -51.35 -5.46 8.12
C SER A 20 -51.97 -4.41 9.04
N VAL A 21 -51.42 -3.19 9.04
CA VAL A 21 -52.17 -1.96 9.42
C VAL A 21 -51.81 -0.84 8.44
N HIS A 22 -52.85 -0.14 7.99
CA HIS A 22 -52.87 0.82 6.89
C HIS A 22 -52.44 2.25 7.27
N ALA A 23 -51.79 2.88 6.29
CA ALA A 23 -51.94 4.25 5.79
C ALA A 23 -51.66 5.47 6.70
N GLY A 24 -50.59 6.19 6.33
CA GLY A 24 -50.46 7.64 6.52
C GLY A 24 -49.69 8.22 5.34
N SER A 25 -50.38 8.95 4.46
CA SER A 25 -49.83 9.55 3.25
C SER A 25 -48.96 10.78 3.56
N LEU A 26 -47.72 10.78 3.10
CA LEU A 26 -46.92 11.99 2.92
C LEU A 26 -46.28 11.93 1.54
N SER A 27 -46.67 12.88 0.69
CA SER A 27 -46.14 13.07 -0.65
C SER A 27 -44.68 13.51 -0.57
N SER A 28 -43.76 12.69 -1.06
CA SER A 28 -42.45 13.16 -1.50
C SER A 28 -42.22 12.71 -2.94
N SER A 29 -41.73 13.66 -3.73
CA SER A 29 -41.37 13.53 -5.13
C SER A 29 -40.35 12.42 -5.33
N THR A 30 -40.80 11.28 -5.85
CA THR A 30 -39.94 10.17 -6.26
C THR A 30 -39.33 10.50 -7.61
N VAL A 31 -38.03 10.81 -7.60
CA VAL A 31 -37.17 10.58 -8.77
C VAL A 31 -37.16 9.06 -8.98
N LYS A 32 -37.94 8.58 -9.94
CA LYS A 32 -37.89 7.18 -10.40
C LYS A 32 -36.55 6.94 -11.08
N SER A 33 -35.61 6.33 -10.37
CA SER A 33 -34.56 5.53 -11.00
C SER A 33 -34.87 4.06 -10.71
N SER A 34 -35.68 3.43 -11.57
CA SER A 34 -35.77 1.98 -11.61
C SER A 34 -34.78 1.49 -12.67
N ALA A 35 -33.50 1.42 -12.31
CA ALA A 35 -32.62 0.48 -12.99
C ALA A 35 -33.26 -0.91 -12.80
N ALA A 36 -33.48 -1.67 -13.86
CA ALA A 36 -33.95 -3.04 -13.71
C ALA A 36 -32.90 -3.80 -12.88
N MET A 37 -33.31 -4.73 -12.02
CA MET A 37 -32.36 -5.51 -11.19
C MET A 37 -31.26 -6.17 -12.03
N SER A 38 -31.47 -6.37 -13.33
CA SER A 38 -30.49 -6.90 -14.30
C SER A 38 -29.33 -5.96 -14.68
N ASP A 39 -29.43 -4.67 -14.37
CA ASP A 39 -28.50 -3.64 -14.88
C ASP A 39 -27.44 -3.24 -13.84
N LEU A 40 -27.47 -3.86 -12.66
CA LEU A 40 -26.52 -3.63 -11.58
C LEU A 40 -25.16 -4.29 -11.87
N PRO A 41 -24.01 -3.69 -11.49
CA PRO A 41 -22.69 -4.30 -11.72
C PRO A 41 -22.55 -5.70 -11.14
N ARG A 42 -23.21 -6.02 -10.02
CA ARG A 42 -23.22 -7.38 -9.45
C ARG A 42 -23.77 -8.46 -10.39
N TYR A 43 -24.50 -8.10 -11.44
CA TYR A 43 -25.04 -9.01 -12.47
C TYR A 43 -24.44 -8.77 -13.86
N GLU A 44 -23.27 -8.13 -13.95
CA GLU A 44 -22.55 -7.92 -15.21
C GLU A 44 -22.41 -9.24 -15.99
N LYS A 45 -22.78 -9.21 -17.29
CA LYS A 45 -22.70 -10.38 -18.17
C LYS A 45 -21.27 -10.60 -18.65
N LEU A 46 -20.49 -11.31 -17.85
CA LEU A 46 -19.09 -11.64 -18.14
C LEU A 46 -18.96 -12.91 -19.00
N PRO A 47 -17.89 -13.02 -19.82
CA PRO A 47 -17.52 -14.30 -20.42
C PRO A 47 -17.32 -15.37 -19.34
N LEU A 48 -17.70 -16.61 -19.65
CA LEU A 48 -17.44 -17.73 -18.76
C LEU A 48 -15.94 -17.90 -18.53
N PHE A 49 -15.59 -18.45 -17.36
CA PHE A 49 -14.23 -18.81 -17.03
C PHE A 49 -13.68 -19.82 -18.04
N ASP A 50 -12.48 -19.53 -18.59
CA ASP A 50 -11.75 -20.39 -19.52
C ASP A 50 -10.49 -20.91 -18.83
N PRO A 51 -10.56 -22.07 -18.12
CA PRO A 51 -9.41 -22.63 -17.41
C PRO A 51 -8.29 -23.08 -18.35
N HIS A 52 -8.57 -23.33 -19.63
CA HIS A 52 -7.61 -23.82 -20.62
C HIS A 52 -7.19 -22.76 -21.63
N ARG A 53 -7.35 -21.48 -21.28
CA ARG A 53 -6.84 -20.37 -22.08
C ARG A 53 -5.37 -20.61 -22.43
N LYS A 54 -5.01 -20.36 -23.68
CA LYS A 54 -3.66 -20.65 -24.20
C LYS A 54 -2.58 -19.72 -23.66
N SER A 55 -2.98 -18.51 -23.27
CA SER A 55 -2.06 -17.46 -22.82
C SER A 55 -2.74 -16.53 -21.82
N PHE A 56 -1.92 -15.96 -20.95
CA PHE A 56 -2.26 -14.87 -20.04
C PHE A 56 -1.26 -13.74 -20.24
N THR A 57 -1.73 -12.49 -20.17
CA THR A 57 -0.87 -11.30 -20.25
C THR A 57 -0.90 -10.62 -18.91
N CYS A 58 0.25 -10.43 -18.28
CA CYS A 58 0.33 -9.72 -17.02
C CYS A 58 -0.09 -8.26 -17.19
N VAL A 59 -1.09 -7.86 -16.42
CA VAL A 59 -1.60 -6.51 -16.30
C VAL A 59 -1.50 -6.12 -14.83
N HIS A 60 -1.11 -4.88 -14.55
CA HIS A 60 -0.96 -4.42 -13.17
C HIS A 60 -2.16 -3.57 -12.76
N GLN A 61 -2.65 -3.81 -11.54
CA GLN A 61 -3.84 -3.14 -11.00
C GLN A 61 -3.68 -1.61 -10.95
N ASP A 62 -2.47 -1.11 -10.71
CA ASP A 62 -2.17 0.32 -10.64
C ASP A 62 -2.47 1.08 -11.95
N GLN A 63 -2.53 0.38 -13.08
CA GLN A 63 -2.90 0.94 -14.38
C GLN A 63 -4.40 1.25 -14.51
N HIS A 64 -5.24 0.66 -13.65
CA HIS A 64 -6.70 0.72 -13.75
C HIS A 64 -7.37 1.55 -12.65
N VAL A 65 -6.71 1.69 -11.49
CA VAL A 65 -7.32 2.34 -10.34
C VAL A 65 -7.33 3.87 -10.47
N PRO A 66 -8.38 4.55 -9.97
CA PRO A 66 -8.45 6.00 -10.01
C PRO A 66 -7.42 6.64 -9.08
N ARG A 67 -7.09 7.91 -9.35
CA ARG A 67 -6.30 8.73 -8.41
C ARG A 67 -7.05 8.87 -7.10
N ILE A 68 -6.34 8.70 -6.00
CA ILE A 68 -6.90 8.82 -4.65
C ILE A 68 -6.92 10.28 -4.22
N ASP A 69 -8.07 10.74 -3.73
CA ASP A 69 -8.18 12.04 -3.06
C ASP A 69 -7.29 12.07 -1.82
N PRO A 70 -6.41 13.06 -1.66
CA PRO A 70 -5.46 13.02 -0.56
C PRO A 70 -6.10 13.11 0.83
N GLN A 71 -7.21 13.84 0.99
CA GLN A 71 -7.90 13.87 2.28
C GLN A 71 -8.54 12.51 2.61
N ALA A 72 -9.05 11.81 1.59
CA ALA A 72 -9.56 10.45 1.72
C ALA A 72 -8.46 9.44 2.11
N GLU A 73 -7.26 9.57 1.53
CA GLU A 73 -6.09 8.78 1.94
C GLU A 73 -5.77 8.97 3.42
N LEU A 74 -5.85 10.21 3.96
CA LEU A 74 -5.60 10.45 5.38
C LEU A 74 -6.57 9.67 6.27
N TRP A 75 -7.86 9.73 5.96
CA TRP A 75 -8.88 9.01 6.73
C TRP A 75 -8.69 7.50 6.63
N PHE A 76 -8.36 7.00 5.45
CA PHE A 76 -8.04 5.59 5.25
C PHE A 76 -6.84 5.15 6.10
N GLN A 77 -5.74 5.92 6.12
CA GLN A 77 -4.57 5.62 6.94
C GLN A 77 -4.87 5.70 8.44
N GLN A 78 -5.69 6.66 8.87
CA GLN A 78 -6.14 6.75 10.27
C GLN A 78 -6.97 5.52 10.66
N ALA A 79 -7.85 5.04 9.78
CA ALA A 79 -8.63 3.83 10.02
C ALA A 79 -7.72 2.60 10.16
N LEU A 80 -6.71 2.46 9.29
CA LEU A 80 -5.72 1.37 9.39
C LEU A 80 -4.90 1.41 10.68
N ALA A 81 -4.57 2.61 11.18
CA ALA A 81 -3.84 2.78 12.44
C ALA A 81 -4.69 2.40 13.65
N LEU A 82 -6.00 2.67 13.62
CA LEU A 82 -6.94 2.25 14.66
C LEU A 82 -7.20 0.73 14.64
N ASP A 83 -7.09 0.10 13.48
CA ASP A 83 -7.11 -1.35 13.34
C ASP A 83 -5.77 -2.00 13.77
N ASN A 84 -5.34 -1.69 15.00
CA ASN A 84 -4.09 -2.16 15.56
C ASN A 84 -4.22 -3.62 16.05
N PRO A 85 -3.40 -4.56 15.54
CA PRO A 85 -3.49 -5.96 15.93
C PRO A 85 -3.14 -6.22 17.41
N ASP A 86 -2.34 -5.34 18.03
CA ASP A 86 -1.99 -5.40 19.46
C ASP A 86 -3.18 -5.07 20.38
N VAL A 87 -4.21 -4.40 19.85
CA VAL A 87 -5.46 -4.14 20.56
C VAL A 87 -6.39 -5.32 20.29
N TYR A 88 -6.83 -5.97 21.38
CA TYR A 88 -7.83 -7.04 21.30
C TYR A 88 -9.02 -6.58 20.48
N TYR A 89 -9.45 -7.39 19.51
CA TYR A 89 -10.36 -6.95 18.45
C TYR A 89 -11.62 -6.29 19.01
N GLU A 90 -12.25 -6.82 20.07
CA GLU A 90 -13.47 -6.22 20.67
C GLU A 90 -13.26 -4.85 21.33
N LYS A 91 -12.02 -4.45 21.59
CA LYS A 91 -11.65 -3.15 22.18
C LYS A 91 -11.22 -2.11 21.14
N ARG A 92 -11.15 -2.49 19.86
CA ARG A 92 -10.86 -1.53 18.79
C ARG A 92 -12.04 -0.60 18.59
N ASP A 93 -11.76 0.64 18.20
CA ASP A 93 -12.79 1.64 17.92
C ASP A 93 -13.38 1.44 16.51
N TYR A 94 -14.11 0.34 16.31
CA TYR A 94 -14.80 0.06 15.05
C TYR A 94 -15.81 1.12 14.64
N PRO A 95 -16.57 1.78 15.54
CA PRO A 95 -17.38 2.93 15.17
C PRO A 95 -16.55 4.01 14.46
N LYS A 96 -15.36 4.32 15.00
CA LYS A 96 -14.46 5.31 14.37
C LYS A 96 -13.82 4.81 13.09
N ILE A 97 -13.40 3.54 13.03
CA ILE A 97 -12.86 2.91 11.82
C ILE A 97 -13.91 2.95 10.69
N TYR A 98 -15.15 2.57 10.99
CA TYR A 98 -16.28 2.65 10.06
C TYR A 98 -16.47 4.07 9.55
N GLN A 99 -16.52 5.05 10.46
CA GLN A 99 -16.70 6.46 10.08
C GLN A 99 -15.60 6.93 9.11
N LEU A 100 -14.34 6.63 9.41
CA LEU A 100 -13.20 7.03 8.60
C LEU A 100 -13.21 6.35 7.22
N TYR A 101 -13.50 5.04 7.17
CA TYR A 101 -13.65 4.34 5.90
C TYR A 101 -14.81 4.89 5.08
N ALA A 102 -15.97 5.18 5.69
CA ALA A 102 -17.10 5.79 5.00
C ALA A 102 -16.75 7.17 4.42
N GLN A 103 -16.10 8.03 5.22
CA GLN A 103 -15.64 9.35 4.75
C GLN A 103 -14.67 9.24 3.58
N ALA A 104 -13.74 8.28 3.62
CA ALA A 104 -12.80 8.04 2.52
C ALA A 104 -13.50 7.46 1.28
N ALA A 105 -14.40 6.49 1.47
CA ALA A 105 -15.17 5.84 0.42
C ALA A 105 -16.09 6.84 -0.31
N ASP A 106 -16.75 7.75 0.41
CA ASP A 106 -17.57 8.83 -0.16
C ASP A 106 -16.76 9.77 -1.07
N ARG A 107 -15.44 9.86 -0.87
CA ARG A 107 -14.51 10.62 -1.71
C ARG A 107 -13.79 9.78 -2.76
N GLY A 108 -14.30 8.59 -3.07
CA GLY A 108 -13.77 7.75 -4.15
C GLY A 108 -12.58 6.87 -3.76
N HIS A 109 -12.25 6.73 -2.48
CA HIS A 109 -11.12 5.91 -2.03
C HIS A 109 -11.45 4.42 -2.14
N TRP A 110 -11.05 3.79 -3.24
CA TRP A 110 -11.44 2.42 -3.56
C TRP A 110 -11.05 1.38 -2.50
N LYS A 111 -9.85 1.44 -1.91
CA LYS A 111 -9.48 0.52 -0.80
C LYS A 111 -10.37 0.70 0.42
N ALA A 112 -10.86 1.93 0.65
CA ALA A 112 -11.75 2.20 1.77
C ALA A 112 -13.15 1.66 1.48
N MET A 113 -13.62 1.72 0.22
CA MET A 113 -14.87 1.07 -0.20
C MET A 113 -14.83 -0.43 0.06
N LEU A 114 -13.76 -1.12 -0.34
CA LEU A 114 -13.60 -2.57 -0.16
C LEU A 114 -13.44 -2.95 1.32
N ASN A 115 -12.65 -2.19 2.08
CA ASN A 115 -12.51 -2.41 3.53
C ASN A 115 -13.81 -2.12 4.29
N LEU A 116 -14.56 -1.09 3.89
CA LEU A 116 -15.86 -0.76 4.47
C LEU A 116 -16.89 -1.86 4.19
N ALA A 117 -16.95 -2.36 2.96
CA ALA A 117 -17.81 -3.47 2.58
C ALA A 117 -17.52 -4.72 3.44
N SER A 118 -16.23 -5.03 3.64
CA SER A 118 -15.81 -6.14 4.50
C SER A 118 -16.16 -5.91 5.98
N LEU A 119 -16.00 -4.68 6.47
CA LEU A 119 -16.36 -4.28 7.84
C LEU A 119 -17.87 -4.38 8.09
N ILE A 120 -18.71 -3.97 7.14
CA ILE A 120 -20.18 -4.09 7.22
C ILE A 120 -20.60 -5.56 7.39
N LEU A 121 -19.94 -6.48 6.69
CA LEU A 121 -20.23 -7.92 6.74
C LEU A 121 -19.62 -8.64 7.95
N SER A 122 -18.74 -7.97 8.71
CA SER A 122 -18.11 -8.53 9.90
C SER A 122 -19.09 -8.58 11.09
N ASN A 123 -18.72 -9.33 12.13
CA ASN A 123 -19.41 -9.30 13.43
C ASN A 123 -18.69 -8.43 14.48
N TYR A 124 -17.89 -7.45 14.03
CA TYR A 124 -17.12 -6.62 14.95
C TYR A 124 -18.01 -5.67 15.77
N PRO A 125 -17.76 -5.51 17.08
CA PRO A 125 -18.65 -4.73 17.96
C PRO A 125 -18.67 -3.25 17.59
N GLY A 126 -19.85 -2.63 17.65
CA GLY A 126 -20.02 -1.19 17.41
C GLY A 126 -20.03 -0.78 15.93
N VAL A 127 -19.89 -1.73 14.99
CA VAL A 127 -20.17 -1.45 13.57
C VAL A 127 -21.65 -1.06 13.44
N PRO A 128 -21.96 0.13 12.91
CA PRO A 128 -23.31 0.69 12.99
C PRO A 128 -24.31 0.04 12.03
N GLN A 129 -23.83 -0.65 10.98
CA GLN A 129 -24.67 -1.23 9.93
C GLN A 129 -24.12 -2.60 9.52
N HIS A 130 -25.00 -3.60 9.53
CA HIS A 130 -24.73 -4.98 9.10
C HIS A 130 -25.70 -5.37 7.99
N ASP A 131 -25.60 -4.68 6.85
CA ASP A 131 -26.46 -4.87 5.70
C ASP A 131 -25.65 -5.37 4.49
N PRO A 132 -25.84 -6.62 4.06
CA PRO A 132 -25.18 -7.14 2.87
C PRO A 132 -25.44 -6.31 1.61
N GLU A 133 -26.62 -5.72 1.44
CA GLU A 133 -26.92 -4.92 0.26
C GLU A 133 -26.10 -3.63 0.23
N LEU A 134 -25.85 -3.02 1.39
CA LEU A 134 -24.96 -1.88 1.52
C LEU A 134 -23.50 -2.24 1.20
N ALA A 135 -23.02 -3.38 1.71
CA ALA A 135 -21.68 -3.86 1.41
C ALA A 135 -21.50 -4.11 -0.09
N ILE A 136 -22.44 -4.80 -0.73
CA ILE A 136 -22.42 -5.03 -2.18
C ILE A 136 -22.47 -3.69 -2.93
N GLY A 137 -23.29 -2.73 -2.49
CA GLY A 137 -23.35 -1.40 -3.11
C GLY A 137 -22.02 -0.65 -3.10
N TRP A 138 -21.18 -0.82 -2.07
CA TRP A 138 -19.82 -0.26 -2.06
C TRP A 138 -18.89 -0.95 -3.04
N VAL A 139 -18.98 -2.27 -3.17
CA VAL A 139 -18.21 -3.04 -4.18
C VAL A 139 -18.62 -2.64 -5.59
N GLU A 140 -19.92 -2.45 -5.85
CA GLU A 140 -20.41 -1.99 -7.16
C GLU A 140 -19.90 -0.60 -7.52
N LYS A 141 -19.84 0.33 -6.57
CA LYS A 141 -19.22 1.65 -6.78
C LYS A 141 -17.75 1.51 -7.16
N ALA A 142 -17.00 0.61 -6.51
CA ALA A 142 -15.61 0.36 -6.86
C ALA A 142 -15.46 -0.30 -8.25
N MET A 143 -16.36 -1.22 -8.63
CA MET A 143 -16.41 -1.78 -9.99
C MET A 143 -16.68 -0.71 -11.05
N GLN A 144 -17.59 0.23 -10.78
CA GLN A 144 -17.87 1.37 -11.66
C GLN A 144 -16.66 2.30 -11.84
N LEU A 145 -15.76 2.34 -10.86
CA LEU A 145 -14.46 3.03 -10.94
C LEU A 145 -13.37 2.20 -11.66
N GLY A 146 -13.70 1.00 -12.15
CA GLY A 146 -12.76 0.12 -12.86
C GLY A 146 -11.76 -0.59 -11.94
N VAL A 147 -12.04 -0.71 -10.65
CA VAL A 147 -11.10 -1.28 -9.66
C VAL A 147 -11.06 -2.81 -9.80
N PRO A 148 -9.90 -3.42 -10.15
CA PRO A 148 -9.80 -4.86 -10.34
C PRO A 148 -10.18 -5.69 -9.10
N ASP A 149 -9.70 -5.29 -7.91
CA ASP A 149 -10.03 -5.96 -6.64
C ASP A 149 -11.53 -5.91 -6.28
N ALA A 150 -12.31 -5.00 -6.88
CA ALA A 150 -13.76 -4.97 -6.69
C ALA A 150 -14.45 -6.12 -7.44
N TYR A 151 -13.95 -6.50 -8.62
CA TYR A 151 -14.42 -7.67 -9.36
C TYR A 151 -14.07 -8.96 -8.61
N ASP A 152 -12.89 -9.04 -7.99
CA ASP A 152 -12.48 -10.16 -7.13
C ASP A 152 -13.42 -10.29 -5.92
N MET A 153 -13.69 -9.19 -5.22
CA MET A 153 -14.62 -9.18 -4.09
C MET A 153 -16.05 -9.55 -4.52
N MET A 154 -16.49 -9.10 -5.70
CA MET A 154 -17.79 -9.50 -6.26
C MET A 154 -17.84 -11.00 -6.56
N GLY A 155 -16.78 -11.58 -7.13
CA GLY A 155 -16.66 -13.03 -7.32
C GLY A 155 -16.79 -13.79 -6.00
N THR A 156 -16.15 -13.29 -4.95
CA THR A 156 -16.30 -13.82 -3.58
C THR A 156 -17.75 -13.72 -3.07
N TYR A 157 -18.47 -12.65 -3.40
CA TYR A 157 -19.88 -12.48 -3.03
C TYR A 157 -20.82 -13.42 -3.78
N HIS A 158 -20.55 -13.70 -5.05
CA HIS A 158 -21.26 -14.74 -5.80
C HIS A 158 -21.01 -16.13 -5.20
N LEU A 159 -19.75 -16.47 -4.90
CA LEU A 159 -19.38 -17.77 -4.37
C LEU A 159 -19.98 -18.04 -2.98
N ASN A 160 -20.01 -17.03 -2.12
CA ASN A 160 -20.54 -17.14 -0.76
C ASN A 160 -22.07 -16.94 -0.67
N GLY A 161 -22.76 -16.74 -1.80
CA GLY A 161 -24.22 -16.58 -1.85
C GLY A 161 -24.74 -15.25 -1.30
N PHE A 162 -23.88 -14.22 -1.19
CA PHE A 162 -24.32 -12.86 -0.84
C PHE A 162 -25.09 -12.21 -1.99
N VAL A 163 -24.73 -12.52 -3.24
CA VAL A 163 -25.50 -12.10 -4.41
C VAL A 163 -26.59 -13.14 -4.70
N LYS A 164 -27.84 -12.69 -4.76
CA LYS A 164 -28.99 -13.55 -5.07
C LYS A 164 -28.82 -14.19 -6.45
N GLY A 165 -28.81 -15.52 -6.49
CA GLY A 165 -28.63 -16.27 -7.74
C GLY A 165 -27.18 -16.32 -8.23
N GLY A 166 -26.22 -15.83 -7.44
CA GLY A 166 -24.81 -16.10 -7.65
C GLY A 166 -24.47 -17.56 -7.37
N ASP A 167 -23.50 -18.08 -8.11
CA ASP A 167 -22.99 -19.43 -7.98
C ASP A 167 -21.48 -19.48 -8.30
N ALA A 168 -20.90 -20.69 -8.30
CA ALA A 168 -19.49 -20.87 -8.65
C ALA A 168 -19.19 -20.42 -10.09
N THR A 169 -20.11 -20.63 -11.03
CA THR A 169 -19.89 -20.28 -12.44
C THR A 169 -19.78 -18.77 -12.61
N SER A 170 -20.69 -18.01 -12.02
CA SER A 170 -20.61 -16.54 -12.03
C SER A 170 -19.40 -16.05 -11.25
N ALA A 171 -19.08 -16.65 -10.10
CA ALA A 171 -17.91 -16.29 -9.31
C ALA A 171 -16.60 -16.41 -10.09
N TYR A 172 -16.37 -17.54 -10.77
CA TYR A 172 -15.17 -17.75 -11.58
C TYR A 172 -15.09 -16.80 -12.79
N ALA A 173 -16.23 -16.39 -13.38
CA ALA A 173 -16.25 -15.35 -14.40
C ALA A 173 -15.77 -13.99 -13.84
N PHE A 174 -16.22 -13.62 -12.63
CA PHE A 174 -15.77 -12.41 -11.93
C PHE A 174 -14.28 -12.48 -11.55
N PHE A 175 -13.80 -13.63 -11.03
CA PHE A 175 -12.38 -13.82 -10.73
C PHE A 175 -11.51 -13.71 -11.99
N GLN A 176 -11.94 -14.30 -13.11
CA GLN A 176 -11.23 -14.17 -14.38
C GLN A 176 -11.16 -12.72 -14.84
N ARG A 177 -12.28 -12.00 -14.77
CA ARG A 177 -12.33 -10.57 -15.10
C ARG A 177 -11.38 -9.76 -14.22
N ALA A 178 -11.35 -10.03 -12.92
CA ALA A 178 -10.45 -9.36 -11.98
C ALA A 178 -8.97 -9.65 -12.30
N ALA A 179 -8.63 -10.91 -12.60
CA ALA A 179 -7.28 -11.31 -12.97
C ALA A 179 -6.82 -10.69 -14.30
N ASP A 180 -7.70 -10.65 -15.32
CA ASP A 180 -7.42 -9.98 -16.60
C ASP A 180 -7.23 -8.46 -16.45
N MET A 181 -7.81 -7.86 -15.40
CA MET A 181 -7.60 -6.45 -15.03
C MET A 181 -6.44 -6.24 -14.05
N GLY A 182 -5.76 -7.32 -13.65
CA GLY A 182 -4.54 -7.26 -12.85
C GLY A 182 -4.71 -7.34 -11.33
N SER A 183 -5.89 -7.72 -10.80
CA SER A 183 -6.09 -7.91 -9.36
C SER A 183 -5.10 -8.96 -8.80
N PRO A 184 -4.19 -8.59 -7.88
CA PRO A 184 -3.18 -9.53 -7.39
C PRO A 184 -3.77 -10.72 -6.62
N SER A 185 -4.89 -10.52 -5.90
CA SER A 185 -5.59 -11.58 -5.18
C SER A 185 -6.26 -12.56 -6.14
N ALA A 186 -6.97 -12.06 -7.17
CA ALA A 186 -7.60 -12.92 -8.17
C ALA A 186 -6.57 -13.69 -9.00
N LEU A 187 -5.44 -13.05 -9.35
CA LEU A 187 -4.31 -13.70 -10.01
C LEU A 187 -3.74 -14.84 -9.17
N ALA A 188 -3.52 -14.61 -7.87
CA ALA A 188 -3.03 -15.65 -6.97
C ALA A 188 -4.04 -16.79 -6.80
N PHE A 189 -5.32 -16.46 -6.62
CA PHE A 189 -6.40 -17.43 -6.48
C PHE A 189 -6.55 -18.31 -7.72
N LEU A 190 -6.66 -17.73 -8.92
CA LEU A 190 -6.74 -18.51 -10.15
C LEU A 190 -5.44 -19.24 -10.45
N GLY A 191 -4.29 -18.67 -10.11
CA GLY A 191 -3.00 -19.34 -10.18
C GLY A 191 -3.01 -20.68 -9.42
N GLU A 192 -3.44 -20.65 -8.16
CA GLU A 192 -3.62 -21.85 -7.32
C GLU A 192 -4.64 -22.83 -7.92
N LYS A 193 -5.76 -22.33 -8.45
CA LYS A 193 -6.76 -23.21 -9.09
C LYS A 193 -6.29 -23.85 -10.38
N LEU A 194 -5.33 -23.27 -11.08
CA LEU A 194 -4.84 -23.71 -12.38
C LEU A 194 -3.55 -24.55 -12.29
N ASP A 195 -2.94 -24.68 -11.12
CA ASP A 195 -1.66 -25.39 -10.99
C ASP A 195 -1.80 -26.93 -10.90
N ALA A 196 -3.02 -27.46 -10.93
CA ALA A 196 -3.29 -28.87 -10.67
C ALA A 196 -2.68 -29.82 -11.72
N GLU A 197 -2.53 -31.10 -11.37
CA GLU A 197 -2.03 -32.13 -12.28
C GLU A 197 -3.09 -32.62 -13.29
N TYR A 198 -4.37 -32.48 -12.96
CA TYR A 198 -5.52 -32.84 -13.78
C TYR A 198 -6.72 -31.93 -13.45
N ASP A 199 -7.78 -32.00 -14.26
CA ASP A 199 -8.99 -31.22 -14.05
C ASP A 199 -9.97 -31.93 -13.11
N ASP A 200 -10.48 -31.20 -12.12
CA ASP A 200 -11.68 -31.54 -11.38
C ASP A 200 -12.56 -30.28 -11.22
N PRO A 201 -13.43 -30.00 -12.21
CA PRO A 201 -14.31 -28.83 -12.14
C PRO A 201 -15.30 -28.86 -10.98
N ALA A 202 -15.59 -30.03 -10.39
CA ALA A 202 -16.49 -30.14 -9.25
C ALA A 202 -15.83 -29.62 -7.96
N GLU A 203 -14.52 -29.87 -7.81
CA GLU A 203 -13.69 -29.35 -6.73
C GLU A 203 -13.06 -27.97 -7.05
N GLY A 204 -13.23 -27.52 -8.31
CA GLY A 204 -12.85 -26.19 -8.77
C GLY A 204 -11.35 -26.01 -8.98
N PHE A 205 -10.69 -26.99 -9.60
CA PHE A 205 -9.30 -26.88 -10.04
C PHE A 205 -9.07 -27.50 -11.43
N TRP A 206 -8.05 -27.01 -12.13
CA TRP A 206 -7.74 -27.36 -13.52
C TRP A 206 -6.23 -27.43 -13.76
N ALA A 207 -5.82 -28.17 -14.78
CA ALA A 207 -4.43 -28.34 -15.17
C ALA A 207 -4.03 -27.36 -16.27
N ASN A 208 -3.59 -26.16 -15.86
CA ASN A 208 -3.00 -25.15 -16.76
C ASN A 208 -1.77 -24.49 -16.13
N LEU A 209 -0.76 -25.31 -15.84
CA LEU A 209 0.47 -24.89 -15.17
C LEU A 209 1.18 -23.67 -15.82
N PRO A 210 1.28 -23.54 -17.16
CA PRO A 210 1.91 -22.36 -17.76
C PRO A 210 1.20 -21.05 -17.44
N VAL A 211 -0.14 -21.04 -17.50
CA VAL A 211 -0.95 -19.87 -17.15
C VAL A 211 -0.92 -19.63 -15.64
N ALA A 212 -1.03 -20.69 -14.83
CA ALA A 212 -0.91 -20.62 -13.37
C ALA A 212 0.39 -19.92 -12.94
N THR A 213 1.52 -20.38 -13.48
CA THR A 213 2.85 -19.80 -13.21
C THR A 213 2.89 -18.32 -13.56
N SER A 214 2.39 -17.96 -14.75
CA SER A 214 2.39 -16.57 -15.23
C SER A 214 1.52 -15.64 -14.36
N MET A 215 0.36 -16.14 -13.89
CA MET A 215 -0.52 -15.40 -12.98
C MET A 215 0.12 -15.20 -11.60
N LEU A 216 0.75 -16.24 -11.06
CA LEU A 216 1.45 -16.18 -9.77
C LEU A 216 2.68 -15.24 -9.81
N GLU A 217 3.47 -15.29 -10.88
CA GLU A 217 4.57 -14.34 -11.12
C GLU A 217 4.06 -12.88 -11.17
N CYS A 218 2.94 -12.65 -11.87
CA CYS A 218 2.31 -11.33 -11.98
C CYS A 218 1.70 -10.82 -10.66
N ALA A 219 1.13 -11.70 -9.84
CA ALA A 219 0.66 -11.33 -8.50
C ALA A 219 1.85 -10.95 -7.59
N LEU A 220 2.93 -11.72 -7.66
CA LEU A 220 4.13 -11.50 -6.87
C LEU A 220 4.87 -10.21 -7.28
N SER A 221 4.88 -9.84 -8.57
CA SER A 221 5.48 -8.59 -9.05
C SER A 221 4.78 -7.34 -8.53
N GLN A 222 3.49 -7.44 -8.26
CA GLN A 222 2.69 -6.41 -7.60
C GLN A 222 2.88 -6.42 -6.07
N GLY A 223 3.69 -7.34 -5.56
CA GLY A 223 4.05 -7.54 -4.16
C GLY A 223 2.98 -8.20 -3.32
N PHE A 224 2.12 -9.03 -3.94
CA PHE A 224 1.23 -9.95 -3.24
C PHE A 224 2.04 -11.18 -2.80
N GLY A 225 2.67 -11.08 -1.63
CA GLY A 225 3.64 -12.08 -1.15
C GLY A 225 3.08 -13.50 -1.00
N ASP A 226 1.78 -13.66 -0.76
CA ASP A 226 1.15 -14.98 -0.62
C ASP A 226 1.19 -15.80 -1.94
N ALA A 227 1.30 -15.15 -3.11
CA ALA A 227 1.48 -15.86 -4.38
C ALA A 227 2.82 -16.61 -4.45
N ALA A 228 3.82 -16.18 -3.67
CA ALA A 228 5.13 -16.82 -3.64
C ALA A 228 5.10 -18.22 -3.03
N GLU A 229 4.10 -18.53 -2.20
CA GLU A 229 3.95 -19.86 -1.59
C GLU A 229 3.75 -20.92 -2.68
N GLU A 230 2.66 -20.75 -3.46
CA GLU A 230 2.33 -21.69 -4.52
C GLU A 230 3.37 -21.66 -5.63
N LEU A 231 3.88 -20.47 -5.98
CA LEU A 231 4.96 -20.35 -6.95
C LEU A 231 6.23 -21.10 -6.51
N GLY A 232 6.52 -21.13 -5.20
CA GLY A 232 7.59 -21.91 -4.61
C GLY A 232 7.39 -23.42 -4.83
N PHE A 233 6.18 -23.93 -4.62
CA PHE A 233 5.86 -25.34 -4.88
C PHE A 233 5.95 -25.68 -6.37
N VAL A 234 5.38 -24.84 -7.24
CA VAL A 234 5.49 -24.95 -8.70
C VAL A 234 6.94 -25.04 -9.15
N TYR A 235 7.80 -24.14 -8.68
CA TYR A 235 9.23 -24.17 -9.04
C TYR A 235 9.99 -25.33 -8.46
N ALA A 236 9.54 -25.94 -7.36
CA ALA A 236 10.18 -27.12 -6.78
C ALA A 236 9.85 -28.42 -7.53
N ARG A 237 8.79 -28.46 -8.37
CA ARG A 237 8.31 -29.68 -9.07
C ARG A 237 9.39 -30.43 -9.88
N PRO A 238 10.30 -29.75 -10.63
CA PRO A 238 11.38 -30.44 -11.34
C PRO A 238 12.40 -31.14 -10.43
N LYS A 239 12.45 -30.78 -9.14
CA LYS A 239 13.34 -31.36 -8.10
C LYS A 239 14.84 -31.24 -8.35
N THR A 240 15.27 -30.52 -9.40
CA THR A 240 16.68 -30.21 -9.64
C THR A 240 17.22 -29.25 -8.56
N ALA A 241 18.54 -29.19 -8.41
CA ALA A 241 19.16 -28.28 -7.46
C ALA A 241 18.78 -26.81 -7.75
N ASP A 242 18.73 -26.43 -9.03
CA ASP A 242 18.35 -25.07 -9.45
C ASP A 242 16.87 -24.78 -9.21
N ALA A 243 15.99 -25.75 -9.46
CA ALA A 243 14.56 -25.67 -9.16
C ALA A 243 14.31 -25.43 -7.66
N LYS A 244 14.98 -26.21 -6.81
CA LYS A 244 14.91 -26.04 -5.35
C LYS A 244 15.46 -24.70 -4.88
N ARG A 245 16.57 -24.24 -5.46
CA ARG A 245 17.14 -22.92 -5.16
C ARG A 245 16.18 -21.81 -5.56
N ARG A 246 15.57 -21.89 -6.76
CA ARG A 246 14.57 -20.92 -7.23
C ARG A 246 13.35 -20.89 -6.31
N ALA A 247 12.84 -22.06 -5.90
CA ALA A 247 11.75 -22.17 -4.94
C ALA A 247 12.11 -21.51 -3.58
N LEU A 248 13.29 -21.82 -3.05
CA LEU A 248 13.77 -21.25 -1.77
C LEU A 248 13.87 -19.71 -1.83
N VAL A 249 14.43 -19.16 -2.92
CA VAL A 249 14.50 -17.71 -3.13
C VAL A 249 13.11 -17.10 -3.26
N THR A 250 12.22 -17.74 -4.02
CA THR A 250 10.84 -17.26 -4.24
C THR A 250 10.07 -17.16 -2.92
N LEU A 251 10.08 -18.23 -2.12
CA LEU A 251 9.46 -18.23 -0.79
C LEU A 251 10.07 -17.15 0.11
N HIS A 252 11.39 -16.97 0.07
CA HIS A 252 12.08 -15.97 0.88
C HIS A 252 11.67 -14.53 0.50
N GLU A 253 11.50 -14.24 -0.79
CA GLU A 253 10.92 -12.97 -1.26
C GLU A 253 9.46 -12.82 -0.84
N GLY A 254 8.68 -13.91 -0.81
CA GLY A 254 7.35 -13.94 -0.21
C GLY A 254 7.33 -13.49 1.25
N VAL A 255 8.31 -13.93 2.06
CA VAL A 255 8.47 -13.47 3.46
C VAL A 255 8.80 -11.98 3.53
N LYS A 256 9.71 -11.49 2.68
CA LYS A 256 10.02 -10.04 2.59
C LYS A 256 8.77 -9.22 2.27
N LEU A 257 7.90 -9.76 1.42
CA LEU A 257 6.61 -9.17 1.04
C LEU A 257 5.48 -9.46 2.04
N GLY A 258 5.77 -10.04 3.20
CA GLY A 258 4.84 -10.17 4.31
C GLY A 258 4.01 -11.45 4.34
N SER A 259 4.36 -12.47 3.57
CA SER A 259 3.66 -13.76 3.59
C SER A 259 4.06 -14.61 4.79
N ALA A 260 3.14 -14.73 5.74
CA ALA A 260 3.26 -15.69 6.84
C ALA A 260 3.29 -17.13 6.35
N LYS A 261 2.57 -17.44 5.26
CA LYS A 261 2.52 -18.78 4.68
C LYS A 261 3.89 -19.21 4.15
N CYS A 262 4.58 -18.32 3.43
CA CYS A 262 5.95 -18.57 2.99
C CYS A 262 6.92 -18.78 4.17
N ALA A 263 6.76 -18.00 5.25
CA ALA A 263 7.58 -18.16 6.45
C ALA A 263 7.30 -19.51 7.15
N ALA A 264 6.04 -19.96 7.20
CA ALA A 264 5.69 -21.29 7.69
C ALA A 264 6.32 -22.40 6.83
N ALA A 265 6.18 -22.31 5.51
CA ALA A 265 6.75 -23.27 4.57
C ALA A 265 8.28 -23.38 4.73
N LEU A 266 8.98 -22.24 4.80
CA LEU A 266 10.43 -22.22 5.02
C LEU A 266 10.83 -22.77 6.39
N SER A 267 10.07 -22.48 7.45
CA SER A 267 10.33 -23.06 8.77
C SER A 267 10.30 -24.59 8.71
N VAL A 268 9.28 -25.16 8.07
CA VAL A 268 9.12 -26.62 7.90
C VAL A 268 10.23 -27.22 7.02
N GLU A 269 10.60 -26.57 5.92
CA GLU A 269 11.69 -26.99 5.04
C GLU A 269 13.04 -27.04 5.77
N PHE A 270 13.39 -25.98 6.52
CA PHE A 270 14.61 -25.95 7.33
C PHE A 270 14.56 -26.92 8.53
N ASP A 271 13.38 -27.36 8.94
CA ASP A 271 13.22 -28.38 9.98
C ASP A 271 13.52 -29.81 9.51
N GLY A 272 13.67 -30.01 8.19
CA GLY A 272 14.01 -31.29 7.57
C GLY A 272 12.85 -31.97 6.82
N PHE A 273 11.79 -31.22 6.50
CA PHE A 273 10.66 -31.75 5.74
C PHE A 273 11.12 -32.39 4.43
N ASN A 274 10.69 -33.64 4.19
CA ASN A 274 11.04 -34.41 2.99
C ASN A 274 12.56 -34.55 2.73
N LEU A 275 13.40 -34.48 3.76
CA LEU A 275 14.84 -34.64 3.60
C LEU A 275 15.21 -36.06 3.14
N THR A 276 14.58 -37.07 3.72
CA THR A 276 14.89 -38.48 3.45
C THR A 276 14.49 -38.95 2.04
N ASN A 277 13.51 -38.30 1.41
CA ASN A 277 13.08 -38.61 0.04
C ASN A 277 13.69 -37.66 -1.01
N GLY A 278 14.63 -36.80 -0.58
CA GLY A 278 15.35 -35.89 -1.46
C GLY A 278 14.51 -34.75 -2.04
N ARG A 279 13.30 -34.46 -1.54
CA ARG A 279 12.50 -33.31 -2.02
C ARG A 279 12.74 -32.02 -1.22
N ASN A 280 13.33 -32.10 -0.02
CA ASN A 280 13.71 -30.95 0.80
C ASN A 280 14.43 -29.86 -0.02
N LEU A 281 14.03 -28.60 0.18
CA LEU A 281 14.58 -27.47 -0.57
C LEU A 281 16.02 -27.13 -0.14
N PRO A 282 16.34 -26.96 1.17
CA PRO A 282 17.70 -26.62 1.59
C PRO A 282 18.70 -27.76 1.39
N GLY A 283 18.25 -29.02 1.42
CA GLY A 283 19.07 -30.23 1.37
C GLY A 283 19.76 -30.57 2.70
N SER A 284 19.47 -29.82 3.78
CA SER A 284 20.04 -30.02 5.10
C SER A 284 19.12 -29.46 6.18
N ILE A 285 19.18 -30.03 7.38
CA ILE A 285 18.48 -29.49 8.56
C ILE A 285 19.21 -28.25 9.08
N ASP A 286 18.44 -27.21 9.38
CA ASP A 286 18.91 -25.98 9.99
C ASP A 286 17.89 -25.46 11.01
N LYS A 287 17.96 -26.00 12.23
CA LYS A 287 16.99 -25.67 13.29
C LYS A 287 17.00 -24.18 13.65
N ALA A 288 18.15 -23.52 13.54
CA ALA A 288 18.26 -22.09 13.83
C ALA A 288 17.55 -21.21 12.78
N ARG A 289 17.67 -21.55 11.48
CA ARG A 289 16.87 -20.89 10.43
C ARG A 289 15.39 -21.19 10.57
N SER A 290 15.05 -22.46 10.83
CA SER A 290 13.67 -22.88 11.05
C SER A 290 13.00 -22.06 12.17
N GLU A 291 13.69 -21.90 13.31
CA GLU A 291 13.19 -21.11 14.43
C GLU A 291 12.96 -19.64 14.08
N ARG A 292 13.91 -19.00 13.36
CA ARG A 292 13.75 -17.60 12.95
C ARG A 292 12.58 -17.41 11.99
N TYR A 293 12.39 -18.31 11.02
CA TYR A 293 11.20 -18.27 10.16
C TYR A 293 9.92 -18.44 10.94
N ARG A 294 9.88 -19.30 11.98
CA ARG A 294 8.71 -19.46 12.85
C ARG A 294 8.37 -18.16 13.60
N VAL A 295 9.38 -17.49 14.16
CA VAL A 295 9.18 -16.18 14.82
C VAL A 295 8.65 -15.12 13.84
N LEU A 296 9.22 -15.07 12.64
CA LEU A 296 8.77 -14.14 11.61
C LEU A 296 7.36 -14.46 11.11
N LYS A 297 7.02 -15.75 10.95
CA LYS A 297 5.68 -16.21 10.62
C LYS A 297 4.66 -15.68 11.63
N ASP A 298 4.91 -15.86 12.92
CA ASP A 298 3.99 -15.38 13.97
C ASP A 298 3.80 -13.85 13.91
N ALA A 299 4.88 -13.10 13.66
CA ALA A 299 4.80 -11.65 13.48
C ALA A 299 4.01 -11.26 12.20
N LEU A 300 4.23 -11.94 11.08
CA LEU A 300 3.54 -11.68 9.82
C LEU A 300 2.04 -12.01 9.90
N GLU A 301 1.66 -13.08 10.61
CA GLU A 301 0.27 -13.43 10.89
C GLU A 301 -0.41 -12.36 11.73
N HIS A 302 0.26 -11.89 12.78
CA HIS A 302 -0.24 -10.86 13.69
C HIS A 302 -0.60 -9.56 12.96
N TYR A 303 0.25 -9.10 12.03
CA TYR A 303 -0.02 -7.89 11.24
C TYR A 303 -0.90 -8.13 10.01
N HIS A 304 -1.43 -9.34 9.81
CA HIS A 304 -2.30 -9.70 8.68
C HIS A 304 -1.72 -9.27 7.32
N GLY A 305 -0.42 -9.53 7.10
CA GLY A 305 0.27 -9.21 5.85
C GLY A 305 0.61 -7.72 5.61
N ARG A 306 0.25 -6.82 6.54
CA ARG A 306 0.63 -5.39 6.48
C ARG A 306 2.12 -5.17 6.78
N LEU A 307 2.72 -6.02 7.62
CA LEU A 307 4.14 -5.97 7.92
C LEU A 307 4.96 -6.49 6.74
N LYS A 308 5.90 -5.67 6.27
CA LYS A 308 6.89 -6.04 5.24
C LYS A 308 8.27 -6.14 5.89
N LEU A 309 9.10 -7.03 5.38
CA LEU A 309 10.42 -7.34 5.93
C LEU A 309 11.52 -7.25 4.85
N PRO A 310 11.69 -6.11 4.17
CA PRO A 310 12.63 -5.99 3.06
C PRO A 310 14.10 -6.16 3.48
N ASN A 311 14.41 -5.96 4.76
CA ASN A 311 15.75 -6.14 5.32
C ASN A 311 15.95 -7.54 5.94
N LEU A 312 15.16 -8.53 5.52
CA LEU A 312 15.20 -9.90 6.05
C LEU A 312 16.58 -10.54 6.01
N ASP A 313 17.33 -10.31 4.93
CA ASP A 313 18.70 -10.85 4.74
C ASP A 313 19.67 -10.40 5.84
N LYS A 314 19.37 -9.29 6.55
CA LYS A 314 20.16 -8.85 7.70
C LYS A 314 20.15 -9.87 8.84
N VAL A 315 19.02 -10.55 9.05
CA VAL A 315 18.80 -11.44 10.19
C VAL A 315 18.67 -12.90 9.77
N LEU A 316 18.35 -13.15 8.52
CA LEU A 316 18.03 -14.47 8.02
C LEU A 316 18.48 -14.66 6.57
N PRO A 317 19.77 -14.44 6.24
CA PRO A 317 20.25 -14.67 4.88
C PRO A 317 20.11 -16.15 4.50
N LEU A 318 19.78 -16.39 3.23
CA LEU A 318 19.69 -17.75 2.71
C LEU A 318 21.07 -18.45 2.71
N PRO A 319 21.11 -19.79 2.88
CA PRO A 319 22.35 -20.55 2.72
C PRO A 319 23.04 -20.29 1.36
N PRO A 320 24.37 -20.30 1.32
CA PRO A 320 25.30 -20.77 2.36
C PRO A 320 25.71 -19.70 3.39
N ALA A 321 25.22 -18.46 3.28
CA ALA A 321 25.63 -17.37 4.17
C ALA A 321 25.27 -17.69 5.63
N PRO A 322 26.20 -17.63 6.60
CA PRO A 322 25.94 -18.00 7.99
C PRO A 322 24.96 -17.04 8.68
N LEU A 323 24.28 -17.49 9.74
CA LEU A 323 23.36 -16.64 10.49
C LEU A 323 24.12 -15.68 11.41
N PRO A 324 23.70 -14.40 11.49
CA PRO A 324 24.18 -13.48 12.52
C PRO A 324 23.77 -13.97 13.91
N LYS A 325 24.51 -13.59 14.96
CA LYS A 325 24.16 -13.97 16.33
C LYS A 325 22.84 -13.29 16.73
N TRP A 326 22.01 -14.03 17.46
CA TRP A 326 20.71 -13.58 17.95
C TRP A 326 20.53 -14.05 19.39
N ASP A 327 20.04 -13.17 20.26
CA ASP A 327 19.79 -13.43 21.68
C ASP A 327 18.47 -14.17 21.97
N GLY A 328 17.68 -14.48 20.95
CA GLY A 328 16.36 -15.11 21.08
C GLY A 328 15.19 -14.11 21.17
N SER A 329 15.45 -12.80 21.18
CA SER A 329 14.38 -11.78 21.22
C SER A 329 13.61 -11.72 19.90
N ALA A 330 12.35 -12.16 19.92
CA ALA A 330 11.46 -12.07 18.76
C ALA A 330 11.31 -10.62 18.26
N LYS A 331 11.16 -9.67 19.19
CA LYS A 331 11.08 -8.24 18.87
C LYS A 331 12.34 -7.76 18.16
N ALA A 332 13.53 -8.12 18.65
CA ALA A 332 14.79 -7.73 18.03
C ALA A 332 14.93 -8.29 16.61
N LEU A 333 14.55 -9.55 16.40
CA LEU A 333 14.59 -10.20 15.09
C LEU A 333 13.68 -9.49 14.08
N VAL A 334 12.42 -9.26 14.44
CA VAL A 334 11.42 -8.61 13.59
C VAL A 334 11.82 -7.15 13.33
N ASP A 335 12.18 -6.41 14.37
CA ASP A 335 12.58 -5.01 14.25
C ASP A 335 13.85 -4.83 13.38
N ALA A 336 14.77 -5.80 13.39
CA ALA A 336 15.94 -5.73 12.53
C ALA A 336 15.63 -6.01 11.05
N ALA A 337 14.55 -6.74 10.74
CA ALA A 337 14.11 -7.03 9.37
C ALA A 337 13.14 -5.98 8.78
N LYS A 338 12.54 -5.14 9.64
CA LYS A 338 11.64 -4.05 9.23
C LYS A 338 12.32 -3.05 8.28
N PRO A 339 11.52 -2.37 7.43
CA PRO A 339 12.00 -1.20 6.70
C PRO A 339 12.35 -0.07 7.68
N VAL A 340 13.21 0.84 7.22
CA VAL A 340 13.64 2.01 7.98
C VAL A 340 13.39 3.30 7.21
N SER A 341 13.24 4.41 7.91
CA SER A 341 13.23 5.74 7.32
C SER A 341 14.05 6.69 8.19
N PRO A 342 14.86 7.59 7.61
CA PRO A 342 15.31 8.77 8.34
C PRO A 342 14.08 9.61 8.76
N PRO A 343 14.23 10.51 9.75
CA PRO A 343 13.15 11.40 10.13
C PRO A 343 12.77 12.21 8.89
N ALA A 344 11.48 12.49 8.72
CA ALA A 344 11.05 13.38 7.66
C ALA A 344 11.86 14.68 7.79
N ALA A 345 12.52 15.10 6.71
CA ALA A 345 13.09 16.43 6.66
C ALA A 345 11.92 17.36 6.92
N GLN A 346 11.87 17.96 8.11
CA GLN A 346 10.92 19.04 8.36
C GLN A 346 11.09 19.98 7.18
N GLN A 347 10.01 20.21 6.42
CA GLN A 347 9.96 21.40 5.60
C GLN A 347 10.08 22.53 6.61
N LYS A 348 11.32 22.93 6.91
CA LYS A 348 11.58 24.15 7.64
C LYS A 348 10.89 25.19 6.77
N SER A 349 9.73 25.64 7.20
CA SER A 349 9.20 26.95 6.87
C SER A 349 10.27 27.93 7.35
N GLY A 350 11.39 28.04 6.61
CA GLY A 350 12.69 28.46 7.15
C GLY A 350 12.52 29.61 8.12
N ALA A 351 12.57 29.31 9.43
CA ALA A 351 12.08 30.13 10.54
C ALA A 351 11.27 31.35 10.08
N ARG A 352 10.08 31.13 9.49
CA ARG A 352 9.24 32.23 9.02
C ARG A 352 8.58 32.84 10.25
N GLU A 353 9.13 33.93 10.75
CA GLU A 353 8.59 34.64 11.90
C GLU A 353 7.65 35.78 11.47
N GLY A 354 6.78 36.20 12.39
CA GLY A 354 5.84 37.29 12.14
C GLY A 354 4.87 37.00 11.00
N ARG A 355 4.65 38.00 10.13
CA ARG A 355 3.65 37.92 9.05
C ARG A 355 3.97 36.86 8.00
N SER A 356 5.23 36.46 7.84
CA SER A 356 5.61 35.44 6.86
C SER A 356 5.32 34.01 7.34
N PHE A 357 4.93 33.82 8.61
CA PHE A 357 4.66 32.51 9.17
C PHE A 357 3.54 31.80 8.40
N VAL A 358 3.83 30.60 7.90
CA VAL A 358 2.85 29.67 7.34
C VAL A 358 2.88 28.43 8.25
N PRO A 359 1.73 28.00 8.81
CA PRO A 359 1.70 26.82 9.67
C PRO A 359 2.28 25.59 8.98
N ASP A 360 2.94 24.73 9.75
CA ASP A 360 3.47 23.47 9.21
C ASP A 360 2.35 22.64 8.56
N GLY A 361 2.69 21.99 7.44
CA GLY A 361 1.72 21.24 6.64
C GLY A 361 0.70 22.10 5.88
N HIS A 362 0.92 23.42 5.77
CA HIS A 362 0.11 24.31 4.94
C HIS A 362 0.95 24.96 3.83
N ALA A 363 0.28 25.36 2.76
CA ALA A 363 0.86 26.14 1.68
C ALA A 363 -0.02 27.36 1.37
N VAL A 364 0.59 28.32 0.68
CA VAL A 364 -0.08 29.51 0.15
C VAL A 364 -0.11 29.37 -1.37
N ALA A 365 -1.16 29.87 -2.03
CA ALA A 365 -1.28 29.73 -3.47
C ALA A 365 -0.09 30.39 -4.20
N ALA A 366 0.27 29.83 -5.36
CA ALA A 366 1.24 30.47 -6.23
C ALA A 366 0.66 31.76 -6.83
N LEU A 367 1.53 32.73 -7.11
CA LEU A 367 1.13 33.93 -7.83
C LEU A 367 0.64 33.56 -9.24
N ASP A 368 -0.56 34.00 -9.60
CA ASP A 368 -1.12 33.83 -10.94
C ASP A 368 -1.48 35.18 -11.58
N SER A 369 -1.82 35.17 -12.87
CA SER A 369 -2.21 36.38 -13.60
C SER A 369 -3.57 36.96 -13.17
N GLY A 370 -4.40 36.18 -12.45
CA GLY A 370 -5.72 36.59 -11.97
C GLY A 370 -5.71 37.11 -10.52
N SER A 371 -4.55 37.09 -9.86
CA SER A 371 -4.40 37.45 -8.47
C SER A 371 -4.72 38.93 -8.25
N LEU A 372 -5.57 39.21 -7.27
CA LEU A 372 -5.94 40.59 -6.90
C LEU A 372 -4.67 41.37 -6.54
N ALA A 373 -4.42 42.48 -7.24
CA ALA A 373 -3.28 43.35 -7.00
C ALA A 373 -3.73 44.70 -6.42
N ILE A 374 -3.03 45.17 -5.37
CA ILE A 374 -3.26 46.46 -4.75
C ILE A 374 -1.96 47.28 -4.78
N ALA A 375 -2.05 48.53 -5.24
CA ALA A 375 -0.92 49.43 -5.32
C ALA A 375 -0.63 50.09 -3.97
N GLY A 376 0.64 50.26 -3.63
CA GLY A 376 1.03 51.18 -2.56
C GLY A 376 0.87 50.65 -1.14
N ASP A 377 0.64 51.59 -0.22
CA ASP A 377 0.40 51.40 1.22
C ASP A 377 -1.09 51.47 1.58
N GLN A 378 -1.96 51.15 0.61
CA GLN A 378 -3.41 51.16 0.81
C GLN A 378 -3.84 50.20 1.92
N SER A 379 -5.05 50.41 2.44
CA SER A 379 -5.65 49.48 3.38
C SER A 379 -5.91 48.12 2.73
N VAL A 380 -5.60 47.06 3.46
CA VAL A 380 -5.74 45.67 3.06
C VAL A 380 -7.22 45.37 2.86
N PRO A 381 -7.66 45.02 1.64
CA PRO A 381 -9.09 44.87 1.35
C PRO A 381 -9.68 43.58 1.92
N LYS A 382 -8.85 42.56 2.16
CA LYS A 382 -9.25 41.29 2.76
C LYS A 382 -8.09 40.57 3.42
N ALA A 383 -8.40 39.80 4.46
CA ALA A 383 -7.43 39.00 5.17
C ALA A 383 -6.85 37.87 4.29
N GLY A 384 -5.59 37.53 4.56
CA GLY A 384 -4.87 36.44 3.92
C GLY A 384 -3.42 36.80 3.62
N TYR A 385 -2.76 35.96 2.83
CA TYR A 385 -1.36 36.13 2.44
C TYR A 385 -1.25 36.99 1.19
N TRP A 386 -0.26 37.87 1.20
CA TRP A 386 0.04 38.82 0.14
C TRP A 386 1.53 38.79 -0.19
N LEU A 387 1.88 38.94 -1.47
CA LEU A 387 3.26 39.02 -1.94
C LEU A 387 3.55 40.42 -2.49
N ALA A 388 4.55 41.08 -1.93
CA ALA A 388 4.99 42.42 -2.35
C ALA A 388 6.01 42.34 -3.49
N LEU A 389 5.64 42.85 -4.66
CA LEU A 389 6.50 42.91 -5.84
C LEU A 389 6.51 44.32 -6.44
N TYR A 390 7.53 44.64 -7.23
CA TYR A 390 7.61 45.88 -8.01
C TYR A 390 8.16 45.58 -9.41
N GLY A 391 7.93 46.45 -10.38
CA GLY A 391 8.33 46.23 -11.78
C GLY A 391 7.19 46.48 -12.76
N SER A 392 7.41 46.18 -14.04
CA SER A 392 6.40 46.46 -15.07
C SER A 392 5.19 45.52 -14.94
N SER A 393 3.98 46.09 -14.90
CA SER A 393 2.74 45.31 -14.90
C SER A 393 2.51 44.53 -16.20
N THR A 394 3.11 44.99 -17.30
CA THR A 394 2.98 44.41 -18.65
C THR A 394 4.01 43.31 -18.95
N GLN A 395 5.01 43.11 -18.08
CA GLN A 395 6.04 42.08 -18.22
C GLN A 395 6.16 41.31 -16.89
N PRO A 396 5.41 40.21 -16.71
CA PRO A 396 5.38 39.45 -15.46
C PRO A 396 6.76 38.99 -14.98
N ASP A 397 7.65 38.65 -15.91
CA ASP A 397 9.01 38.18 -15.62
C ASP A 397 9.96 39.31 -15.18
N ALA A 398 9.54 40.58 -15.34
CA ALA A 398 10.27 41.75 -14.87
C ALA A 398 9.89 42.16 -13.43
N ARG A 399 9.04 41.39 -12.75
CA ARG A 399 8.63 41.65 -11.36
C ARG A 399 9.73 41.22 -10.39
N LEU A 400 10.16 42.14 -9.56
CA LEU A 400 11.21 42.00 -8.56
C LEU A 400 10.62 42.08 -7.14
N VAL A 401 11.35 41.53 -6.17
CA VAL A 401 10.93 41.45 -4.76
C VAL A 401 10.95 42.83 -4.10
N ALA A 402 9.79 43.33 -3.65
CA ALA A 402 9.70 44.65 -3.01
C ALA A 402 9.98 44.63 -1.49
N ARG A 403 9.87 43.45 -0.85
CA ARG A 403 10.10 43.24 0.58
C ARG A 403 10.89 41.94 0.85
N SER A 404 10.33 41.03 1.66
CA SER A 404 10.95 39.77 2.08
C SER A 404 11.05 38.75 0.94
N GLY A 405 10.25 38.91 -0.12
CA GLY A 405 10.11 37.91 -1.19
C GLY A 405 9.29 36.70 -0.76
N LEU A 406 8.69 36.76 0.43
CA LEU A 406 7.83 35.73 1.00
C LEU A 406 6.38 36.25 1.08
N PRO A 407 5.38 35.36 1.00
CA PRO A 407 4.01 35.71 1.34
C PRO A 407 3.88 36.16 2.79
N GLU A 408 3.25 37.31 3.02
CA GLU A 408 3.00 37.91 4.33
C GLU A 408 1.50 37.95 4.62
N ARG A 409 1.08 37.51 5.81
CA ARG A 409 -0.33 37.54 6.24
C ARG A 409 -0.72 38.92 6.77
N TYR A 410 -1.82 39.44 6.24
CA TYR A 410 -2.46 40.68 6.67
C TYR A 410 -3.91 40.42 7.06
N GLU A 411 -4.42 41.20 7.99
CA GLU A 411 -5.85 41.28 8.34
C GLU A 411 -6.55 42.37 7.53
N ALA A 412 -7.85 42.20 7.30
CA ALA A 412 -8.64 43.21 6.59
C ALA A 412 -8.65 44.54 7.37
N GLY A 413 -8.38 45.64 6.68
CA GLY A 413 -8.31 46.99 7.27
C GLY A 413 -6.93 47.40 7.81
N GLU A 414 -5.97 46.49 7.91
CA GLU A 414 -4.56 46.86 8.15
C GLU A 414 -4.02 47.71 7.00
N ARG A 415 -2.90 48.40 7.21
CA ARG A 415 -2.14 49.00 6.10
C ARG A 415 -0.99 48.08 5.70
N PHE A 416 -0.74 47.99 4.40
CA PHE A 416 0.46 47.32 3.91
C PHE A 416 1.72 48.02 4.41
N GLU A 417 2.70 47.23 4.85
CA GLU A 417 3.96 47.79 5.35
C GLU A 417 4.83 48.33 4.21
N ALA A 418 5.67 49.32 4.50
CA ALA A 418 6.55 49.95 3.53
C ALA A 418 7.55 48.96 2.90
N PRO A 419 8.04 49.19 1.67
CA PRO A 419 9.09 48.37 1.05
C PRO A 419 10.35 48.31 1.92
N SER A 420 11.10 47.21 1.81
CA SER A 420 12.33 47.01 2.60
C SER A 420 13.52 47.81 2.09
N HIS A 421 13.36 48.49 0.96
CA HIS A 421 14.42 49.22 0.27
C HIS A 421 14.10 50.71 0.28
N ASP A 422 14.98 51.52 0.88
CA ASP A 422 14.78 52.97 1.03
C ASP A 422 14.62 53.72 -0.31
N TRP A 423 15.15 53.16 -1.40
CA TRP A 423 15.07 53.74 -2.74
C TRP A 423 13.74 53.45 -3.45
N LEU A 424 12.95 52.50 -2.96
CA LEU A 424 11.68 52.10 -3.55
C LEU A 424 10.56 52.83 -2.83
N SER A 425 9.89 53.76 -3.52
CA SER A 425 8.73 54.45 -2.94
C SER A 425 7.52 53.53 -2.86
N PRO A 426 6.64 53.68 -1.83
CA PRO A 426 5.50 52.78 -1.64
C PRO A 426 4.60 52.64 -2.87
N ASP A 427 4.35 53.74 -3.60
CA ASP A 427 3.53 53.78 -4.82
C ASP A 427 4.04 52.90 -5.95
N ARG A 428 5.31 52.48 -5.91
CA ARG A 428 5.91 51.56 -6.88
C ARG A 428 5.78 50.09 -6.49
N VAL A 429 5.21 49.79 -5.33
CA VAL A 429 4.93 48.43 -4.85
C VAL A 429 3.53 48.00 -5.27
N GLN A 430 3.40 46.75 -5.68
CA GLN A 430 2.15 46.05 -5.94
C GLN A 430 2.07 44.82 -5.03
N TRP A 431 0.97 44.73 -4.30
CA TRP A 431 0.65 43.62 -3.39
C TRP A 431 -0.30 42.66 -4.07
N TYR A 432 0.13 41.42 -4.24
CA TYR A 432 -0.67 40.38 -4.89
C TYR A 432 -1.25 39.42 -3.87
N TYR A 433 -2.57 39.22 -3.90
CA TYR A 433 -3.28 38.33 -3.00
C TYR A 433 -3.07 36.87 -3.37
N LEU A 434 -2.68 36.06 -2.40
CA LEU A 434 -2.42 34.63 -2.55
C LEU A 434 -3.39 33.73 -1.76
N GLY A 435 -4.42 34.32 -1.14
CA GLY A 435 -5.41 33.55 -0.37
C GLY A 435 -5.01 33.32 1.09
N GLU A 436 -5.85 32.60 1.81
CA GLU A 436 -5.48 32.02 3.10
C GLU A 436 -4.57 30.81 2.90
N ALA A 437 -3.77 30.48 3.92
CA ALA A 437 -3.01 29.24 3.90
C ALA A 437 -3.97 28.04 3.86
N TYR A 438 -3.75 27.12 2.93
CA TYR A 438 -4.51 25.89 2.81
C TYR A 438 -3.66 24.70 3.26
N ARG A 439 -4.31 23.72 3.87
CA ARG A 439 -3.62 22.49 4.30
C ARG A 439 -3.13 21.71 3.09
N LEU A 440 -1.85 21.31 3.10
CA LEU A 440 -1.32 20.44 2.07
C LEU A 440 -2.00 19.07 2.12
N PRO A 441 -2.21 18.43 0.96
CA PRO A 441 -2.59 17.02 0.93
C PRO A 441 -1.56 16.18 1.71
N PRO A 442 -1.96 15.05 2.32
CA PRO A 442 -1.02 14.14 2.96
C PRO A 442 0.17 13.84 2.07
N GLN A 443 1.34 14.08 2.64
CA GLN A 443 2.61 13.88 1.98
C GLN A 443 3.11 12.47 2.28
N ARG A 444 4.11 12.03 1.52
CA ARG A 444 4.83 10.79 1.81
C ARG A 444 5.32 10.76 3.28
N ALA A 445 5.74 11.90 3.82
CA ALA A 445 6.18 12.01 5.21
C ALA A 445 5.08 11.62 6.22
N ASP A 446 3.84 12.07 6.00
CA ASP A 446 2.70 11.73 6.86
C ASP A 446 2.41 10.24 6.81
N PHE A 447 2.46 9.65 5.61
CA PHE A 447 2.31 8.21 5.41
C PHE A 447 3.38 7.41 6.17
N LEU A 448 4.66 7.79 6.05
CA LEU A 448 5.75 7.12 6.76
C LEU A 448 5.63 7.28 8.29
N ALA A 449 5.23 8.45 8.77
CA ALA A 449 5.00 8.70 10.20
C ALA A 449 3.89 7.79 10.76
N ASN A 450 2.80 7.57 10.01
CA ASN A 450 1.75 6.64 10.40
C ASN A 450 2.25 5.19 10.46
N LEU A 451 3.07 4.77 9.50
CA LEU A 451 3.69 3.44 9.55
C LEU A 451 4.62 3.26 10.75
N ILE A 452 5.33 4.32 11.15
CA ILE A 452 6.16 4.33 12.37
C ILE A 452 5.27 4.20 13.61
N GLY A 453 4.20 4.99 13.70
CA GLY A 453 3.24 4.92 14.81
C GLY A 453 2.55 3.57 14.93
N ALA A 454 2.30 2.90 13.80
CA ALA A 454 1.74 1.55 13.74
C ALA A 454 2.80 0.43 13.96
N GLY A 455 4.08 0.79 14.13
CA GLY A 455 5.16 -0.17 14.32
C GLY A 455 5.55 -0.98 13.07
N LEU A 456 5.08 -0.60 11.88
CA LEU A 456 5.38 -1.26 10.60
C LEU A 456 6.68 -0.77 9.94
N LEU A 457 7.12 0.43 10.33
CA LEU A 457 8.35 1.09 9.86
C LEU A 457 9.16 1.52 11.09
N ARG A 458 10.49 1.52 10.98
CA ARG A 458 11.36 2.07 12.02
C ARG A 458 11.96 3.41 11.60
N GLU A 459 11.97 4.36 12.53
CA GLU A 459 12.80 5.55 12.36
C GLU A 459 14.26 5.25 12.69
N ILE A 460 15.20 5.84 11.95
CA ILE A 460 16.64 5.78 12.21
C ILE A 460 17.25 7.18 12.20
N PRO A 461 18.38 7.42 12.89
CA PRO A 461 19.06 8.72 12.83
C PRO A 461 19.43 9.10 11.39
N PRO A 462 19.43 10.41 11.05
CA PRO A 462 19.87 10.86 9.74
C PRO A 462 21.35 10.47 9.51
N SER A 463 21.65 9.99 8.30
CA SER A 463 23.03 9.68 7.95
C SER A 463 23.85 10.96 7.77
N SER A 464 25.08 10.98 8.30
CA SER A 464 26.00 12.10 8.15
C SER A 464 26.53 12.28 6.73
N ALA A 465 26.34 11.29 5.84
CA ALA A 465 26.73 11.35 4.44
C ALA A 465 25.67 10.71 3.53
N THR A 466 25.22 11.46 2.52
CA THR A 466 24.37 10.95 1.45
C THR A 466 25.21 10.13 0.48
N LEU A 467 25.24 8.81 0.69
CA LEU A 467 25.88 7.88 -0.24
C LEU A 467 24.84 7.37 -1.24
N GLN A 468 25.10 7.59 -2.52
CA GLN A 468 24.20 7.27 -3.62
C GLN A 468 24.94 6.53 -4.72
N CYS A 469 24.36 5.42 -5.20
CA CYS A 469 25.05 4.51 -6.09
C CYS A 469 24.15 3.96 -7.19
N ASN A 470 24.70 3.82 -8.39
CA ASN A 470 24.02 3.16 -9.51
C ASN A 470 24.08 1.64 -9.32
N GLY A 471 23.00 0.92 -9.63
CA GLY A 471 22.92 -0.53 -9.43
C GLY A 471 23.89 -1.40 -10.25
N THR A 472 24.73 -0.83 -11.13
CA THR A 472 25.72 -1.58 -11.94
C THR A 472 27.18 -1.54 -11.44
N ARG A 473 27.50 -0.81 -10.36
CA ARG A 473 28.90 -0.62 -9.89
C ARG A 473 29.05 -0.77 -8.38
N ASP A 474 30.30 -0.86 -7.91
CA ASP A 474 30.66 -1.04 -6.51
C ASP A 474 30.14 0.09 -5.61
N CYS A 475 29.10 -0.21 -4.84
CA CYS A 475 28.81 0.50 -3.60
C CYS A 475 28.11 -0.39 -2.57
N PRO A 476 28.86 -1.20 -1.83
CA PRO A 476 28.28 -1.81 -0.66
C PRO A 476 29.09 -1.33 0.53
N LYS A 477 28.67 -0.21 1.11
CA LYS A 477 28.88 0.00 2.54
C LYS A 477 27.89 -0.93 3.23
N THR A 478 28.35 -1.77 4.16
CA THR A 478 27.45 -2.64 4.92
C THR A 478 26.34 -1.80 5.56
N GLY A 479 25.09 -2.07 5.22
CA GLY A 479 23.96 -1.31 5.72
C GLY A 479 22.67 -1.49 4.93
N ILE A 480 21.69 -0.66 5.25
CA ILE A 480 20.38 -0.65 4.60
C ILE A 480 20.37 0.42 3.51
N TRP A 481 19.83 0.04 2.36
CA TRP A 481 19.76 0.85 1.16
C TRP A 481 18.32 0.91 0.63
N GLU A 482 17.89 2.08 0.15
CA GLU A 482 16.63 2.27 -0.59
C GLU A 482 16.93 2.31 -2.08
N GLY A 483 16.24 1.46 -2.85
CA GLY A 483 16.37 1.44 -4.31
C GLY A 483 15.23 2.23 -4.94
N ARG A 484 15.53 3.12 -5.89
CA ARG A 484 14.53 3.87 -6.66
C ARG A 484 14.87 3.92 -8.13
N VAL A 485 13.86 3.87 -8.99
CA VAL A 485 13.95 4.27 -10.40
C VAL A 485 13.43 5.71 -10.55
N ALA A 486 13.70 6.33 -11.70
CA ALA A 486 13.16 7.65 -12.02
C ALA A 486 11.62 7.66 -11.95
N VAL A 487 11.02 8.80 -11.60
CA VAL A 487 9.55 8.91 -11.40
C VAL A 487 8.76 8.67 -12.69
N ASP A 488 9.37 8.98 -13.84
CA ASP A 488 8.84 8.76 -15.18
C ASP A 488 9.16 7.36 -15.75
N HIS A 489 9.88 6.52 -15.00
CA HIS A 489 10.13 5.14 -15.42
C HIS A 489 8.81 4.34 -15.49
N PRO A 490 8.57 3.50 -16.52
CA PRO A 490 7.32 2.77 -16.66
C PRO A 490 6.94 1.90 -15.45
N MET A 491 7.95 1.33 -14.78
CA MET A 491 7.79 0.51 -13.57
C MET A 491 7.89 1.30 -12.25
N ALA A 492 7.89 2.64 -12.27
CA ALA A 492 8.11 3.45 -11.07
C ALA A 492 7.09 3.17 -9.97
N VAL A 493 5.81 2.98 -10.32
CA VAL A 493 4.74 2.72 -9.34
C VAL A 493 4.95 1.38 -8.61
N LEU A 494 5.35 0.34 -9.35
CA LEU A 494 5.62 -0.98 -8.76
C LEU A 494 6.95 -1.05 -8.00
N TYR A 495 7.98 -0.36 -8.49
CA TYR A 495 9.32 -0.46 -7.91
C TYR A 495 9.55 0.54 -6.76
N ASN A 496 9.09 1.78 -6.87
CA ASN A 496 9.34 2.84 -5.88
C ASN A 496 8.42 2.77 -4.66
N ARG A 497 8.04 1.56 -4.23
CA ARG A 497 7.22 1.33 -3.04
C ARG A 497 7.96 1.76 -1.78
N TRP A 498 7.21 2.01 -0.71
CA TRP A 498 7.77 2.45 0.58
C TRP A 498 8.66 1.38 1.25
N ASP A 499 8.42 0.12 0.94
CA ASP A 499 9.16 -1.05 1.41
C ASP A 499 10.31 -1.44 0.48
N GLN A 500 10.65 -0.62 -0.52
CA GLN A 500 11.76 -0.92 -1.44
C GLN A 500 13.13 -0.66 -0.81
N GLN A 501 13.56 -1.62 0.00
CA GLN A 501 14.83 -1.57 0.71
C GLN A 501 15.55 -2.91 0.64
N ALA A 502 16.85 -2.89 0.94
CA ALA A 502 17.63 -4.09 1.12
C ALA A 502 18.77 -3.85 2.10
N PHE A 503 19.09 -4.87 2.90
CA PHE A 503 20.36 -4.94 3.59
C PHE A 503 21.41 -5.54 2.66
N VAL A 504 22.57 -4.88 2.55
CA VAL A 504 23.67 -5.31 1.68
C VAL A 504 24.97 -5.23 2.48
N GLU A 505 25.78 -6.29 2.44
CA GLU A 505 27.10 -6.30 3.06
C GLU A 505 28.18 -5.79 2.12
N LYS A 506 29.29 -5.31 2.69
CA LYS A 506 30.44 -4.85 1.91
C LYS A 506 30.93 -5.89 0.92
N GLY A 507 31.00 -5.49 -0.35
CA GLY A 507 31.38 -6.34 -1.47
C GLY A 507 30.24 -7.14 -2.12
N GLN A 508 29.02 -7.10 -1.59
CA GLN A 508 27.85 -7.74 -2.22
C GLN A 508 27.18 -6.83 -3.25
N ALA A 509 26.66 -7.43 -4.32
CA ALA A 509 25.81 -6.73 -5.27
C ALA A 509 24.43 -6.41 -4.66
N PHE A 510 23.80 -5.34 -5.14
CA PHE A 510 22.40 -5.05 -4.81
C PHE A 510 21.48 -6.16 -5.34
N PRO A 511 20.36 -6.46 -4.64
CA PRO A 511 19.42 -7.47 -5.10
C PRO A 511 18.75 -7.03 -6.42
N PRO A 512 18.66 -7.91 -7.42
CA PRO A 512 18.04 -7.57 -8.70
C PRO A 512 16.52 -7.47 -8.55
N ALA A 513 15.91 -6.52 -9.27
CA ALA A 513 14.45 -6.35 -9.32
C ALA A 513 13.72 -7.61 -9.84
N GLY A 514 14.39 -8.36 -10.71
CA GLY A 514 13.88 -9.60 -11.30
C GLY A 514 13.59 -10.73 -10.30
N ASN A 515 14.14 -10.68 -9.07
CA ASN A 515 13.76 -11.64 -8.02
C ASN A 515 12.26 -11.58 -7.67
N ARG A 516 11.62 -10.43 -7.94
CA ARG A 516 10.17 -10.22 -7.80
C ARG A 516 9.50 -10.05 -9.15
N PHE A 517 10.09 -10.52 -10.25
CA PHE A 517 9.48 -10.44 -11.59
C PHE A 517 9.17 -9.00 -12.05
N ILE A 518 9.92 -8.01 -11.54
CA ILE A 518 9.82 -6.62 -11.97
C ILE A 518 10.91 -6.35 -13.01
N GLU A 519 10.51 -5.97 -14.22
CA GLU A 519 11.40 -5.68 -15.35
C GLU A 519 12.07 -4.31 -15.22
N VAL A 520 13.05 -4.21 -14.33
CA VAL A 520 13.89 -3.01 -14.13
C VAL A 520 15.35 -3.41 -14.28
N ALA A 521 16.08 -2.75 -15.18
CA ALA A 521 17.50 -3.00 -15.32
C ALA A 521 18.27 -2.37 -14.15
N ALA A 522 19.32 -3.04 -13.67
CA ALA A 522 20.10 -2.56 -12.53
C ALA A 522 20.68 -1.14 -12.74
N ARG A 523 20.98 -0.77 -13.98
CA ARG A 523 21.48 0.58 -14.34
C ARG A 523 20.47 1.70 -14.12
N ASP A 524 19.18 1.37 -14.12
CA ASP A 524 18.09 2.33 -13.98
C ASP A 524 17.74 2.56 -12.50
N VAL A 525 18.33 1.75 -11.61
CA VAL A 525 18.14 1.85 -10.16
C VAL A 525 19.22 2.71 -9.53
N GLN A 526 18.77 3.75 -8.84
CA GLN A 526 19.56 4.54 -7.91
C GLN A 526 19.36 4.01 -6.49
N TRP A 527 20.42 3.54 -5.86
CA TRP A 527 20.43 3.11 -4.47
C TRP A 527 20.91 4.25 -3.56
N THR A 528 20.17 4.53 -2.50
CA THR A 528 20.51 5.54 -1.49
C THR A 528 20.75 4.84 -0.15
N TYR A 529 21.91 5.08 0.45
CA TYR A 529 22.25 4.54 1.76
C TYR A 529 21.41 5.22 2.85
N LEU A 530 20.67 4.42 3.62
CA LEU A 530 19.85 4.92 4.72
C LEU A 530 20.60 4.89 6.05
N GLY A 531 21.49 3.91 6.27
CA GLY A 531 22.23 3.79 7.51
C GLY A 531 22.89 2.43 7.73
N SER A 532 23.83 2.36 8.67
CA SER A 532 24.44 1.09 9.10
C SER A 532 23.81 0.68 10.41
N PRO A 533 23.12 -0.47 10.46
CA PRO A 533 22.58 -0.95 11.71
C PRO A 533 23.64 -1.53 12.66
N ASN A 534 24.88 -1.74 12.20
CA ASN A 534 25.98 -2.26 13.02
C ASN A 534 26.82 -1.16 13.68
N ALA A 535 26.73 0.08 13.18
CA ALA A 535 27.49 1.20 13.73
C ALA A 535 26.71 1.99 14.78
N ASP A 536 25.39 2.24 14.63
CA ASP A 536 24.71 3.20 15.52
C ASP A 536 23.19 2.96 15.74
N SER A 537 22.57 1.86 15.29
CA SER A 537 21.08 1.73 15.29
C SER A 537 20.44 0.79 16.33
N GLY A 538 21.10 0.50 17.45
CA GLY A 538 20.44 0.17 18.72
C GLY A 538 19.45 -1.01 18.75
N VAL A 539 19.53 -2.00 17.85
CA VAL A 539 18.75 -3.25 18.03
C VAL A 539 19.55 -4.18 18.91
N ALA A 540 19.39 -4.04 20.23
CA ALA A 540 19.94 -4.99 21.17
C ALA A 540 19.47 -6.40 20.80
N GLY A 541 20.39 -7.36 20.80
CA GLY A 541 20.07 -8.77 20.57
C GLY A 541 20.42 -9.34 19.19
N ILE A 542 20.78 -8.54 18.19
CA ILE A 542 21.35 -9.02 16.91
C ILE A 542 22.79 -8.54 16.79
N TYR A 543 23.76 -9.45 16.69
CA TYR A 543 25.18 -9.12 16.62
C TYR A 543 25.81 -9.68 15.35
N ALA A 544 26.83 -8.96 14.84
CA ALA A 544 27.66 -9.47 13.77
C ALA A 544 28.29 -10.82 14.17
N ILE A 545 28.56 -11.66 13.16
CA ILE A 545 29.33 -12.88 13.36
C ILE A 545 30.76 -12.43 13.67
N SER A 546 31.13 -12.40 14.96
CA SER A 546 32.52 -12.29 15.36
C SER A 546 33.20 -13.63 15.03
N LEU A 547 34.11 -13.63 14.06
CA LEU A 547 35.04 -14.74 13.84
C LEU A 547 35.97 -14.91 15.06
#